data_AF-A0A7S3UIN2-F1
#
_entry.id   AF-A0A7S3UIN2-F1
#
_cell.length_a   1.000
_cell.length_b   1.000
_cell.length_c   1.000
_cell.angle_alpha   90.00
_cell.angle_beta   90.00
_cell.angle_gamma   90.00
#
_symmetry.space_group_name_H-M   'P 1'
#
loop_
_entity.id
_entity.type
_entity.pdbx_description
1 polymer ?
#
loop_
_entity_poly.entity_id
_entity_poly.type
_entity_poly.pdbx_seq_one_letter_code
_entity_poly.pdbx_strand_id
1 'polypeptide(L)'
;MAVFALHLMNCLSMKSESRQVSWYTVSESYCPWVKLMVDIVVIVKCAGVAVSYLQVAGDMMSMLLVFWSGTDFSQSTVRALVIVAATLAMAPTCMAKNLKSTTFANVV
;
A
#
# COMPACT_ATOMS: atom_id res chain seq x y z
N MET A 1 5.06 -11.44 -17.99
CA MET A 1 4.07 -12.09 -17.11
C MET A 1 3.01 -11.13 -16.56
N ALA A 2 3.38 -9.96 -15.99
CA ALA A 2 2.39 -9.01 -15.43
C ALA A 2 1.39 -8.46 -16.46
N VAL A 3 1.84 -8.17 -17.69
CA VAL A 3 1.00 -7.62 -18.77
C VAL A 3 -0.12 -8.58 -19.18
N PHE A 4 0.19 -9.89 -19.26
CA PHE A 4 -0.78 -10.92 -19.59
C PHE A 4 -1.85 -11.08 -18.49
N ALA A 5 -1.45 -11.06 -17.23
CA ALA A 5 -2.36 -11.13 -16.09
C ALA A 5 -3.30 -9.90 -16.05
N LEU A 6 -2.79 -8.70 -16.32
CA LEU A 6 -3.59 -7.49 -16.43
C LEU A 6 -4.58 -7.55 -17.61
N HIS A 7 -4.13 -8.05 -18.75
CA HIS A 7 -5.00 -8.22 -19.93
C HIS A 7 -6.16 -9.18 -19.63
N LEU A 8 -5.88 -10.34 -19.02
CA LEU A 8 -6.93 -11.27 -18.60
C LEU A 8 -7.89 -10.64 -17.60
N MET A 9 -7.37 -9.92 -16.59
CA MET A 9 -8.21 -9.24 -15.63
C MET A 9 -9.10 -8.18 -16.29
N ASN A 10 -8.59 -7.43 -17.28
CA ASN A 10 -9.37 -6.47 -18.02
C ASN A 10 -10.52 -7.14 -18.79
N CYS A 11 -10.25 -8.26 -19.47
CA CYS A 11 -11.29 -9.05 -20.14
C CYS A 11 -12.36 -9.56 -19.16
N LEU A 12 -11.95 -10.04 -17.97
CA LEU A 12 -12.87 -10.51 -16.93
C LEU A 12 -13.67 -9.37 -16.31
N SER A 13 -13.06 -8.20 -16.15
CA SER A 13 -13.72 -6.99 -15.65
C SER A 13 -14.78 -6.47 -16.62
N MET A 14 -14.55 -6.57 -17.94
CA MET A 14 -15.54 -6.20 -18.95
C MET A 14 -16.74 -7.15 -18.99
N LYS A 15 -16.59 -8.38 -18.48
CA LYS A 15 -17.62 -9.42 -18.47
C LYS A 15 -18.41 -9.50 -17.14
N SER A 16 -17.94 -8.80 -16.11
CA SER A 16 -18.59 -8.73 -14.80
C SER A 16 -19.70 -7.67 -14.79
N GLU A 17 -20.89 -8.00 -14.26
CA GLU A 17 -21.96 -7.02 -14.01
C GLU A 17 -21.65 -6.05 -12.86
N SER A 18 -20.67 -6.37 -11.99
CA SER A 18 -20.35 -5.56 -10.82
C SER A 18 -19.37 -4.42 -11.16
N ARG A 19 -19.66 -3.22 -10.64
CA ARG A 19 -18.83 -2.01 -10.82
C ARG A 19 -17.49 -2.06 -10.06
N GLN A 20 -17.34 -2.96 -9.09
CA GLN A 20 -16.13 -3.12 -8.28
C GLN A 20 -15.53 -4.51 -8.50
N VAL A 21 -14.63 -4.60 -9.46
CA VAL A 21 -13.96 -5.86 -9.81
C VAL A 21 -12.61 -5.91 -9.13
N SER A 22 -12.53 -6.64 -8.01
CA SER A 22 -11.27 -6.98 -7.34
C SER A 22 -10.81 -8.38 -7.74
N TRP A 23 -9.51 -8.67 -7.58
CA TRP A 23 -8.96 -10.01 -7.73
C TRP A 23 -9.69 -11.04 -6.86
N TYR A 24 -10.16 -10.61 -5.68
CA TYR A 24 -11.00 -11.41 -4.79
C TYR A 24 -12.34 -11.78 -5.45
N THR A 25 -13.09 -10.80 -5.95
CA THR A 25 -14.40 -10.99 -6.57
C THR A 25 -14.32 -11.92 -7.79
N VAL A 26 -13.29 -11.75 -8.62
CA VAL A 26 -13.05 -12.62 -9.78
C VAL A 26 -12.71 -14.05 -9.33
N SER A 27 -11.86 -14.21 -8.33
CA SER A 27 -11.51 -15.55 -7.82
C SER A 27 -12.70 -16.25 -7.16
N GLU A 28 -13.60 -15.52 -6.52
CA GLU A 28 -14.81 -16.06 -5.91
C GLU A 28 -15.79 -16.64 -6.94
N SER A 29 -15.93 -15.99 -8.10
CA SER A 29 -16.85 -16.45 -9.16
C SER A 29 -16.34 -17.67 -9.94
N TYR A 30 -15.01 -17.81 -10.11
CA TYR A 30 -14.45 -18.87 -10.97
C TYR A 30 -13.74 -20.01 -10.19
N CYS A 31 -13.16 -19.73 -9.02
CA CYS A 31 -12.44 -20.73 -8.23
C CYS A 31 -12.47 -20.40 -6.71
N PRO A 32 -13.55 -20.77 -5.99
CA PRO A 32 -13.79 -20.33 -4.62
C PRO A 32 -12.79 -20.87 -3.59
N TRP A 33 -12.05 -21.93 -3.92
CA TRP A 33 -11.00 -22.50 -3.06
C TRP A 33 -9.73 -21.62 -3.04
N VAL A 34 -9.48 -20.87 -4.10
CA VAL A 34 -8.25 -20.08 -4.27
C VAL A 34 -8.42 -18.64 -3.77
N LYS A 35 -9.66 -18.20 -3.51
CA LYS A 35 -9.96 -16.82 -3.10
C LYS A 35 -9.20 -16.37 -1.86
N LEU A 36 -9.07 -17.27 -0.88
CA LEU A 36 -8.36 -16.99 0.38
C LEU A 36 -6.84 -16.86 0.16
N MET A 37 -6.27 -17.70 -0.71
CA MET A 37 -4.85 -17.59 -1.07
C MET A 37 -4.56 -16.29 -1.82
N VAL A 38 -5.43 -15.88 -2.74
CA VAL A 38 -5.27 -14.63 -3.50
C VAL A 38 -5.28 -13.43 -2.57
N ASP A 39 -6.21 -13.38 -1.62
CA ASP A 39 -6.30 -12.27 -0.67
C ASP A 39 -5.07 -12.18 0.22
N ILE A 40 -4.58 -13.31 0.76
CA ILE A 40 -3.35 -13.37 1.57
C ILE A 40 -2.14 -12.87 0.75
N VAL A 41 -1.99 -13.32 -0.50
CA VAL A 41 -0.88 -12.90 -1.35
C VAL A 41 -0.94 -11.40 -1.66
N VAL A 42 -2.14 -10.85 -1.89
CA VAL A 42 -2.34 -9.41 -2.11
C VAL A 42 -1.98 -8.63 -0.85
N ILE A 43 -2.43 -9.06 0.33
CA ILE A 43 -2.10 -8.42 1.62
C ILE A 43 -0.59 -8.40 1.83
N VAL A 44 0.10 -9.52 1.68
CA VAL A 44 1.55 -9.62 1.86
C VAL A 44 2.29 -8.73 0.87
N LYS A 45 1.87 -8.72 -0.39
CA LYS A 45 2.49 -7.87 -1.41
C LYS A 45 2.30 -6.39 -1.09
N CYS A 46 1.07 -5.97 -0.77
CA CYS A 46 0.76 -4.59 -0.42
C CYS A 46 1.50 -4.14 0.85
N ALA A 47 1.62 -4.99 1.86
CA ALA A 47 2.42 -4.73 3.04
C ALA A 47 3.90 -4.53 2.70
N GLY A 48 4.47 -5.37 1.82
CA GLY A 48 5.86 -5.27 1.39
C GLY A 48 6.18 -3.94 0.67
N VAL A 49 5.35 -3.53 -0.28
CA VAL A 49 5.54 -2.22 -0.94
C VAL A 49 5.35 -1.06 0.05
N ALA A 50 4.35 -1.13 0.93
CA ALA A 50 4.12 -0.10 1.94
C ALA A 50 5.32 0.07 2.89
N VAL A 51 5.89 -1.04 3.39
CA VAL A 51 7.09 -1.01 4.25
C VAL A 51 8.28 -0.42 3.50
N SER A 52 8.46 -0.78 2.22
CA SER A 52 9.56 -0.25 1.40
C SER A 52 9.46 1.27 1.22
N TYR A 53 8.26 1.79 0.94
CA TYR A 53 8.04 3.24 0.85
C TYR A 53 8.26 3.94 2.19
N LEU A 54 7.83 3.32 3.28
CA LEU A 54 7.99 3.88 4.62
C LEU A 54 9.46 3.94 5.04
N GLN A 55 10.26 2.94 4.66
CA GLN A 55 11.70 2.93 4.90
C GLN A 55 12.39 4.08 4.15
N VAL A 56 12.10 4.25 2.86
CA VAL A 56 12.66 5.33 2.04
C VAL A 56 12.24 6.70 2.59
N ALA A 57 10.96 6.87 2.97
CA ALA A 57 10.47 8.10 3.57
C ALA A 57 11.16 8.38 4.92
N GLY A 58 11.38 7.36 5.76
CA GLY A 58 12.09 7.48 7.01
C GLY A 58 13.56 7.87 6.84
N ASP A 59 14.25 7.31 5.84
CA ASP A 59 15.62 7.69 5.49
C ASP A 59 15.70 9.16 5.05
N MET A 60 14.79 9.61 4.16
CA MET A 60 14.71 11.02 3.72
C MET A 60 14.41 11.98 4.89
N MET A 61 13.45 11.63 5.75
CA MET A 61 13.04 12.46 6.87
C MET A 61 14.13 12.56 7.95
N SER A 62 14.82 11.45 8.25
CA SER A 62 15.94 11.45 9.21
C SER A 62 17.11 12.30 8.71
N MET A 63 17.41 12.27 7.40
CA MET A 63 18.44 13.13 6.80
C MET A 63 18.09 14.62 6.94
N LEU A 64 16.83 14.99 6.67
CA LEU A 64 16.36 16.37 6.85
C LEU A 64 16.43 16.82 8.31
N LEU A 65 16.03 15.95 9.25
CA LEU A 65 16.07 16.26 10.67
C LEU A 65 17.49 16.48 11.18
N VAL A 66 18.46 15.66 10.76
CA VAL A 66 19.88 15.85 11.12
C VAL A 66 20.40 17.16 10.54
N PHE A 67 20.09 17.47 9.28
CA PHE A 67 20.49 18.73 8.64
C PHE A 67 19.92 19.97 9.35
N TRP A 68 18.68 19.90 9.81
CA TRP A 68 17.98 21.04 10.42
C TRP A 68 18.27 21.19 11.93
N SER A 69 18.45 20.09 12.65
CA SER A 69 18.57 20.07 14.11
C SER A 69 20.01 20.21 14.62
N GLY A 70 21.03 20.00 13.76
CA GLY A 70 22.44 20.19 14.12
C GLY A 70 22.93 19.36 15.33
N THR A 71 22.21 18.28 15.67
CA THR A 71 22.39 17.51 16.92
C THR A 71 22.81 16.08 16.61
N ASP A 72 23.84 15.58 17.31
CA ASP A 72 24.42 14.23 17.14
C ASP A 72 23.58 13.13 17.81
N PHE A 73 22.30 13.01 17.44
CA PHE A 73 21.51 11.83 17.82
C PHE A 73 21.92 10.64 16.96
N SER A 74 21.92 9.44 17.56
CA SER A 74 22.14 8.20 16.81
C SER A 74 21.11 8.07 15.68
N GLN A 75 21.59 8.15 14.44
CA GLN A 75 20.79 8.15 13.21
C GLN A 75 19.83 6.96 13.13
N SER A 76 20.22 5.81 13.69
CA SER A 76 19.40 4.59 13.73
C SER A 76 18.16 4.73 14.62
N THR A 77 18.30 5.40 15.77
CA THR A 77 17.21 5.61 16.73
C THR A 77 16.20 6.64 16.20
N VAL A 78 16.69 7.73 15.61
CA VAL A 78 15.82 8.75 15.01
C VAL A 78 15.02 8.15 13.85
N ARG A 79 15.65 7.36 13.00
CA ARG A 79 14.96 6.68 11.89
C ARG A 79 13.87 5.73 12.38
N ALA A 80 14.17 4.88 13.37
CA ALA A 80 13.20 3.95 13.94
C ALA A 80 12.00 4.70 14.57
N LEU A 81 12.27 5.79 15.29
CA LEU A 81 11.24 6.61 15.92
C LEU A 81 10.34 7.31 14.88
N VAL A 82 10.92 7.85 13.81
CA VAL A 82 10.17 8.48 12.70
C VAL A 82 9.28 7.46 11.99
N ILE A 83 9.82 6.28 11.69
CA ILE A 83 9.07 5.17 11.06
C ILE A 83 7.89 4.75 11.94
N VAL A 84 8.11 4.52 13.23
CA VAL A 84 7.07 4.10 14.18
C VAL A 84 6.01 5.19 14.40
N ALA A 85 6.42 6.45 14.49
CA ALA A 85 5.49 7.58 14.61
C ALA A 85 4.63 7.73 13.33
N ALA A 86 5.24 7.57 12.16
CA ALA A 86 4.54 7.64 10.87
C ALA A 86 3.53 6.50 10.70
N THR A 87 3.88 5.26 11.08
CA THR A 87 2.94 4.13 11.02
C THR A 87 1.78 4.29 12.01
N LEU A 88 2.07 4.73 13.24
CA LEU A 88 1.04 5.00 14.25
C LEU A 88 0.09 6.14 13.87
N ALA A 89 0.56 7.15 13.13
CA ALA A 89 -0.28 8.23 12.64
C ALA A 89 -1.08 7.82 11.39
N MET A 90 -0.48 7.05 10.48
CA MET A 90 -1.12 6.62 9.23
C MET A 90 -2.18 5.53 9.45
N ALA A 91 -1.93 4.55 10.31
CA ALA A 91 -2.90 3.48 10.57
C ALA A 91 -4.31 3.98 10.96
N PRO A 92 -4.50 4.86 11.96
CA PRO A 92 -5.82 5.35 12.34
C PRO A 92 -6.40 6.32 11.31
N THR A 93 -5.57 7.12 10.62
CA THR A 93 -6.07 8.06 9.61
C THR A 93 -6.57 7.35 8.36
N CYS A 94 -5.94 6.24 7.96
CA CYS A 94 -6.40 5.38 6.88
C CYS A 94 -7.70 4.64 7.21
N MET A 95 -7.92 4.24 8.47
CA MET A 95 -9.16 3.57 8.88
C MET A 95 -10.32 4.55 9.15
N ALA A 96 -10.03 5.76 9.64
CA ALA A 96 -11.04 6.77 9.95
C ALA A 96 -11.61 7.47 8.70
N LYS A 97 -10.83 7.58 7.61
CA LYS A 97 -11.31 8.16 6.35
C LYS A 97 -11.81 7.08 5.40
N ASN A 98 -13.10 7.13 5.07
CA ASN A 98 -13.62 6.53 3.85
C ASN A 98 -12.94 7.22 2.66
N LEU A 99 -11.91 6.60 2.10
CA LEU A 99 -11.15 7.06 0.93
C LEU A 99 -12.08 7.09 -0.30
N LYS A 100 -12.97 8.08 -0.37
CA LYS A 100 -14.06 8.10 -1.35
C LYS A 100 -13.66 8.62 -2.73
N SER A 101 -12.44 9.13 -2.90
CA SER A 101 -11.83 9.42 -4.19
C SER A 101 -10.39 9.90 -3.99
N THR A 102 -9.41 9.10 -4.41
CA THR A 102 -8.01 9.50 -4.51
C THR A 102 -7.69 10.16 -5.86
N THR A 103 -8.67 10.34 -6.76
CA THR A 103 -8.46 10.91 -8.09
C THR A 103 -7.78 12.27 -8.02
N PHE A 104 -8.14 13.13 -7.06
CA PHE A 104 -7.51 14.45 -6.90
C PHE A 104 -6.08 14.39 -6.36
N ALA A 105 -5.73 13.35 -5.60
CA ALA A 105 -4.37 13.15 -5.11
C ALA A 105 -3.46 12.47 -6.14
N ASN A 106 -4.03 11.75 -7.11
CA ASN A 106 -3.31 11.00 -8.14
C ASN A 106 -3.12 11.77 -9.46
N VAL A 107 -3.70 12.98 -9.59
CA VAL A 107 -3.57 13.85 -10.78
C VAL A 107 -2.31 14.73 -10.72
N VAL A 108 -1.67 14.84 -9.55
CA VAL A 108 -0.39 15.54 -9.35
C VAL A 108 0.78 14.59 -9.53
#